data_AF-A0A2C9L9N9-F1
#
_entry.id   AF-A0A2C9L9N9-F1
#
_cell.length_a   1.000
_cell.length_b   1.000
_cell.length_c   1.000
_cell.angle_alpha   90.00
_cell.angle_beta   90.00
_cell.angle_gamma   90.00
#
_symmetry.space_group_name_H-M   'P 1'
#
loop_
_entity.id
_entity.type
_entity.pdbx_description
1 polymer ?
#
loop_
_entity_poly.entity_id
_entity_poly.type
_entity_poly.pdbx_seq_one_letter_code
_entity_poly.pdbx_strand_id
1 'polypeptide(L)'
;KIVDVDIAGRCVEPCTDKSTCVENNLEKYRFYLSFENDFCQDYVTEKFFKMMFPSLHVIPVVRGGFDYKKYIPEMTYVNAADFRNATELALFLRKMGDDPLVYARYLERKSMYEYIDGSRLESLGCQVCKFLHTKKLEGRIDDLKTWIVDDKCHPPTDI
;
A
#
# COMPACT_ATOMS: atom_id res chain seq x y z
N LYS A 1 -6.60 24.98 5.50
CA LYS A 1 -6.90 23.54 5.36
C LYS A 1 -7.17 23.26 3.89
N ILE A 2 -6.53 22.26 3.27
CA ILE A 2 -6.60 22.01 1.80
C ILE A 2 -7.48 20.79 1.48
N VAL A 3 -7.28 19.70 2.22
CA VAL A 3 -8.09 18.48 2.18
C VAL A 3 -8.47 18.15 3.62
N ASP A 4 -9.71 17.70 3.83
CA ASP A 4 -10.15 17.17 5.12
C ASP A 4 -9.66 15.74 5.28
N VAL A 5 -9.06 15.44 6.43
CA VAL A 5 -8.50 14.12 6.75
C VAL A 5 -9.13 13.64 8.04
N ASP A 6 -9.81 12.51 7.96
CA ASP A 6 -10.34 11.81 9.12
C ASP A 6 -9.31 10.77 9.59
N ILE A 7 -9.00 10.80 10.89
CA ILE A 7 -8.01 9.92 11.50
C ILE A 7 -8.73 8.96 12.44
N ALA A 8 -8.58 7.66 12.16
CA ALA A 8 -9.20 6.60 12.95
C ALA A 8 -8.15 5.59 13.41
N GLY A 9 -8.38 5.00 14.58
CA GLY A 9 -7.52 3.97 15.16
C GLY A 9 -6.89 4.39 16.48
N ARG A 10 -6.20 3.42 17.09
CA ARG A 10 -5.72 3.50 18.48
C ARG A 10 -4.87 4.74 18.85
N CYS A 11 -4.29 5.42 17.86
CA CYS A 11 -3.46 6.61 18.09
C CYS A 11 -4.27 7.90 18.29
N VAL A 12 -5.57 7.91 17.97
CA VAL A 12 -6.43 9.11 18.11
C VAL A 12 -7.68 8.76 18.92
N GLU A 13 -8.53 7.89 18.38
CA GLU A 13 -9.73 7.41 19.07
C GLU A 13 -9.74 5.88 19.11
N PRO A 14 -9.96 5.25 20.27
CA PRO A 14 -10.09 3.81 20.36
C PRO A 14 -11.30 3.34 19.54
N CYS A 15 -11.03 2.77 18.37
CA CYS A 15 -12.04 2.00 17.66
C CYS A 15 -12.43 0.80 18.54
N THR A 16 -13.66 0.78 19.05
CA THR A 16 -14.19 -0.34 19.84
C THR A 16 -14.27 -1.64 19.04
N ASP A 17 -14.42 -1.52 17.73
CA ASP A 17 -14.30 -2.61 16.76
C ASP A 17 -13.55 -2.12 15.50
N LYS A 18 -12.51 -2.85 15.09
CA LYS A 18 -11.67 -2.51 13.94
C LYS A 18 -12.44 -2.58 12.61
N SER A 19 -13.37 -3.52 12.48
CA SER A 19 -14.10 -3.76 11.22
C SER A 19 -15.08 -2.63 10.91
N THR A 20 -15.77 -2.14 11.94
CA THR A 20 -16.73 -1.02 11.83
C THR A 20 -16.05 0.34 11.67
N CYS A 21 -14.88 0.54 12.24
CA CYS A 21 -14.23 1.87 12.27
C CYS A 21 -13.57 2.24 10.94
N VAL A 22 -12.85 1.29 10.32
CA VAL A 22 -12.08 1.56 9.10
C VAL A 22 -12.78 0.91 7.91
N GLU A 23 -12.88 -0.43 7.88
CA GLU A 23 -13.26 -1.18 6.68
C GLU A 23 -14.68 -0.86 6.19
N ASN A 24 -15.67 -0.77 7.08
CA ASN A 24 -17.06 -0.47 6.72
C ASN A 24 -17.33 1.01 6.36
N ASN A 25 -16.34 1.90 6.50
CA ASN A 25 -16.51 3.33 6.18
C ASN A 25 -15.64 3.82 5.02
N LEU A 26 -14.78 2.96 4.45
CA LEU A 26 -13.86 3.34 3.37
C LEU A 26 -14.59 3.84 2.12
N GLU A 27 -15.80 3.37 1.84
CA GLU A 27 -16.59 3.78 0.67
C GLU A 27 -16.92 5.28 0.64
N LYS A 28 -16.86 5.97 1.79
CA LYS A 28 -17.11 7.42 1.89
C LYS A 28 -15.89 8.25 1.49
N TYR A 29 -14.73 7.63 1.32
CA TYR A 29 -13.46 8.30 1.06
C TYR A 29 -12.97 8.01 -0.36
N ARG A 30 -12.26 8.99 -0.93
CA ARG A 30 -11.55 8.82 -2.21
C ARG A 30 -10.14 8.24 -2.01
N PHE A 31 -9.54 8.53 -0.87
CA PHE A 31 -8.14 8.20 -0.61
C PHE A 31 -8.00 7.54 0.75
N TYR A 32 -7.06 6.61 0.84
CA TYR A 32 -6.64 6.00 2.09
C TYR A 32 -5.12 6.14 2.23
N LEU A 33 -4.65 6.65 3.38
CA LEU A 33 -3.23 6.79 3.66
C LEU A 33 -2.64 5.43 4.05
N SER A 34 -2.09 4.73 3.07
CA SER A 34 -1.40 3.43 3.22
C SER A 34 0.07 3.63 3.59
N PHE A 35 0.35 4.37 4.66
CA PHE A 35 1.72 4.69 5.06
C PHE A 35 2.32 3.55 5.89
N GLU A 36 3.57 3.19 5.60
CA GLU A 36 4.30 2.20 6.39
C GLU A 36 4.96 2.81 7.62
N ASN A 37 5.08 1.98 8.65
CA ASN A 37 5.67 2.39 9.93
C ASN A 37 7.18 2.62 9.82
N ASP A 38 7.83 1.91 8.88
CA ASP A 38 9.25 1.97 8.60
C ASP A 38 9.46 1.95 7.08
N PHE A 39 10.45 2.68 6.61
CA PHE A 39 10.82 2.72 5.20
C PHE A 39 11.91 1.68 4.96
N CYS A 40 11.47 0.49 4.60
CA CYS A 40 12.34 -0.63 4.29
C CYS A 40 12.32 -0.96 2.80
N GLN A 41 13.47 -1.39 2.28
CA GLN A 41 13.52 -2.06 0.98
C GLN A 41 12.60 -3.29 1.00
N ASP A 42 11.80 -3.48 -0.06
CA ASP A 42 10.92 -4.65 -0.23
C ASP A 42 9.78 -4.81 0.81
N TYR A 43 9.52 -3.79 1.64
CA TYR A 43 8.45 -3.80 2.65
C TYR A 43 7.20 -3.04 2.21
N VAL A 44 6.15 -3.78 1.88
CA VAL A 44 4.79 -3.28 1.63
C VAL A 44 3.79 -4.24 2.27
N THR A 45 2.82 -3.71 3.00
CA THR A 45 1.97 -4.51 3.91
C THR A 45 0.50 -4.51 3.50
N GLU A 46 -0.35 -5.06 4.38
CA GLU A 46 -1.80 -5.09 4.22
C GLU A 46 -2.40 -3.70 4.02
N LYS A 47 -1.75 -2.62 4.50
CA LYS A 47 -2.24 -1.25 4.34
C LYS A 47 -2.42 -0.87 2.87
N PHE A 48 -1.51 -1.32 2.00
CA PHE A 48 -1.64 -1.16 0.55
C PHE A 48 -2.56 -2.23 -0.03
N PHE A 49 -2.27 -3.50 0.23
CA PHE A 49 -2.95 -4.61 -0.44
C PHE A 49 -4.45 -4.70 -0.15
N LYS A 50 -4.89 -4.31 1.05
CA LYS A 50 -6.32 -4.21 1.36
C LYS A 50 -7.02 -3.21 0.44
N MET A 51 -6.38 -2.11 0.05
CA MET A 51 -7.03 -1.18 -0.87
C MET A 51 -7.22 -1.78 -2.26
N MET A 52 -6.48 -2.82 -2.62
CA MET A 52 -6.62 -3.53 -3.90
C MET A 52 -7.77 -4.55 -3.93
N PHE A 53 -8.60 -4.64 -2.87
CA PHE A 53 -9.84 -5.42 -2.94
C PHE A 53 -10.78 -4.86 -4.04
N PRO A 54 -11.39 -5.73 -4.87
CA PRO A 54 -12.27 -5.29 -5.97
C PRO A 54 -13.49 -4.48 -5.52
N SER A 55 -13.98 -4.69 -4.29
CA SER A 55 -15.12 -3.96 -3.73
C SER A 55 -14.76 -2.55 -3.25
N LEU A 56 -13.47 -2.19 -3.15
CA LEU A 56 -13.03 -0.90 -2.63
C LEU A 56 -12.67 0.07 -3.75
N HIS A 57 -13.45 1.13 -3.88
CA HIS A 57 -13.26 2.21 -4.87
C HIS A 57 -12.42 3.38 -4.32
N VAL A 58 -11.36 3.03 -3.58
CA VAL A 58 -10.47 3.97 -2.90
C VAL A 58 -9.07 3.85 -3.48
N ILE A 59 -8.41 4.98 -3.73
CA ILE A 59 -7.03 4.99 -4.20
C ILE A 59 -6.06 5.05 -2.99
N PRO A 60 -5.14 4.08 -2.84
CA PRO A 60 -4.14 4.13 -1.79
C PRO A 60 -3.13 5.25 -2.05
N VAL A 61 -2.85 6.05 -1.02
CA VAL A 61 -1.74 7.01 -0.98
C VAL A 61 -0.64 6.36 -0.15
N VAL A 62 0.44 5.97 -0.79
CA VAL A 62 1.52 5.20 -0.17
C VAL A 62 2.65 6.11 0.29
N ARG A 63 3.35 5.67 1.34
CA ARG A 63 4.64 6.22 1.78
C ARG A 63 5.41 5.08 2.44
N GLY A 64 6.58 4.77 1.90
CA GLY A 64 7.39 3.62 2.32
C GLY A 64 8.76 3.60 1.64
N GLY A 65 9.57 2.60 1.99
CA GLY A 65 10.87 2.32 1.34
C GLY A 65 10.78 1.36 0.14
N PHE A 66 9.57 0.86 -0.15
CA PHE A 66 9.32 -0.04 -1.27
C PHE A 66 9.46 0.68 -2.62
N ASP A 67 10.01 0.00 -3.63
CA ASP A 67 10.09 0.52 -5.00
C ASP A 67 8.74 0.32 -5.72
N TYR A 68 7.76 1.15 -5.35
CA TYR A 68 6.41 1.08 -5.92
C TYR A 68 6.41 1.24 -7.43
N LYS A 69 7.30 2.06 -7.99
CA LYS A 69 7.37 2.32 -9.44
C LYS A 69 7.79 1.06 -10.21
N LYS A 70 8.70 0.28 -9.65
CA LYS A 70 9.17 -0.96 -10.25
C LYS A 70 8.16 -2.09 -10.17
N TYR A 71 7.45 -2.22 -9.06
CA TYR A 71 6.65 -3.41 -8.76
C TYR A 71 5.14 -3.22 -8.83
N ILE A 72 4.64 -1.99 -8.67
CA ILE A 72 3.21 -1.69 -8.69
C ILE A 72 2.86 -0.93 -9.97
N PRO A 73 1.83 -1.37 -10.72
CA PRO A 73 1.38 -0.67 -11.91
C PRO A 73 1.06 0.81 -11.64
N GLU A 74 1.60 1.70 -12.47
CA GLU A 74 1.29 3.12 -12.40
C GLU A 74 -0.23 3.37 -12.53
N MET A 75 -0.69 4.49 -11.98
CA MET A 75 -2.11 4.89 -11.91
C MET A 75 -2.99 3.94 -11.08
N THR A 76 -2.42 3.16 -10.15
CA THR A 76 -3.19 2.39 -9.16
C THR A 76 -3.03 2.91 -7.73
N TYR A 77 -2.11 3.86 -7.53
CA TYR A 77 -1.77 4.47 -6.24
C TYR A 77 -1.22 5.88 -6.46
N VAL A 78 -1.08 6.64 -5.38
CA VAL A 78 -0.35 7.91 -5.35
C VAL A 78 0.82 7.76 -4.38
N ASN A 79 2.05 8.03 -4.80
CA ASN A 79 3.20 8.01 -3.90
C ASN A 79 3.40 9.39 -3.27
N ALA A 80 3.31 9.48 -1.95
CA ALA A 80 3.57 10.71 -1.22
C ALA A 80 5.03 11.19 -1.39
N ALA A 81 5.98 10.28 -1.65
CA ALA A 81 7.38 10.62 -1.86
C ALA A 81 7.66 11.36 -3.18
N ASP A 82 6.70 11.39 -4.12
CA ASP A 82 6.84 12.10 -5.39
C ASP A 82 6.61 13.62 -5.26
N PHE A 83 6.20 14.09 -4.08
CA PHE A 83 5.88 15.48 -3.79
C PHE A 83 6.92 16.10 -2.86
N ARG A 84 7.20 17.40 -3.03
CA ARG A 84 8.21 18.08 -2.21
C ARG A 84 7.79 18.23 -0.74
N ASN A 85 6.48 18.24 -0.47
CA ASN A 85 5.91 18.40 0.85
C ASN A 85 4.42 17.98 0.87
N ALA A 86 3.85 17.89 2.07
CA ALA A 86 2.45 17.54 2.27
C ALA A 86 1.45 18.53 1.64
N THR A 87 1.83 19.81 1.47
CA THR A 87 0.96 20.81 0.83
C THR A 87 0.77 20.50 -0.65
N GLU A 88 1.84 20.13 -1.35
CA GLU A 88 1.77 19.74 -2.76
C GLU A 88 0.98 18.45 -2.97
N LEU A 89 1.21 17.45 -2.10
CA LEU A 89 0.40 16.23 -2.09
C LEU A 89 -1.08 16.56 -1.89
N ALA A 90 -1.42 17.39 -0.90
CA ALA A 90 -2.81 17.76 -0.62
C ALA A 90 -3.46 18.50 -1.81
N LEU A 91 -2.73 19.40 -2.48
CA LEU A 91 -3.22 20.09 -3.67
C LEU A 91 -3.47 19.12 -4.83
N PHE A 92 -2.57 18.16 -5.02
CA PHE A 92 -2.72 17.10 -6.03
C PHE A 92 -3.94 16.22 -5.75
N LEU A 93 -4.07 15.71 -4.51
CA LEU A 93 -5.19 14.85 -4.10
C LEU A 93 -6.53 15.58 -4.23
N ARG A 94 -6.59 16.86 -3.86
CA ARG A 94 -7.80 17.69 -4.07
C ARG A 94 -8.15 17.76 -5.55
N LYS A 95 -7.20 18.17 -6.40
CA LYS A 95 -7.42 18.29 -7.84
C LYS A 95 -7.87 16.96 -8.47
N MET A 96 -7.23 15.85 -8.08
CA MET A 96 -7.58 14.51 -8.53
C MET A 96 -8.99 14.10 -8.05
N GLY A 97 -9.32 14.37 -6.79
CA GLY A 97 -10.63 14.02 -6.23
C GLY A 97 -11.79 14.85 -6.78
N ASP A 98 -11.50 16.09 -7.19
CA ASP A 98 -12.46 17.01 -7.81
C ASP A 98 -12.63 16.79 -9.33
N ASP A 99 -11.79 15.95 -9.95
CA ASP A 99 -11.87 15.59 -11.37
C ASP A 99 -12.35 14.12 -11.51
N PRO A 100 -13.66 13.90 -11.79
CA PRO A 100 -14.21 12.56 -11.90
C PRO A 100 -13.57 11.71 -12.99
N LEU A 101 -13.09 12.33 -14.07
CA LEU A 101 -12.47 11.61 -15.19
C LEU A 101 -11.07 11.12 -14.81
N VAL A 102 -10.28 11.96 -14.13
CA VAL A 102 -8.96 11.53 -13.62
C VAL A 102 -9.14 10.42 -12.60
N TYR A 103 -10.05 10.59 -11.63
CA TYR A 103 -10.26 9.60 -10.58
C TYR A 103 -10.78 8.27 -11.14
N ALA A 104 -11.73 8.31 -12.08
CA ALA A 104 -12.25 7.10 -12.75
C ALA A 104 -11.15 6.33 -13.49
N ARG A 105 -10.22 7.02 -14.17
CA ARG A 105 -9.09 6.34 -14.84
C ARG A 105 -8.19 5.58 -13.86
N TYR A 106 -7.96 6.12 -12.67
CA TYR A 106 -7.20 5.41 -11.63
C TYR A 106 -7.96 4.17 -11.13
N LEU A 107 -9.28 4.29 -10.93
CA LEU A 107 -10.11 3.16 -10.52
C LEU A 107 -10.18 2.07 -11.60
N GLU A 108 -10.35 2.45 -12.88
CA GLU A 108 -10.32 1.51 -14.00
C GLU A 108 -8.98 0.77 -14.05
N ARG A 109 -7.86 1.51 -13.96
CA ARG A 109 -6.53 0.89 -13.95
C ARG A 109 -6.36 -0.05 -12.77
N LYS A 110 -6.79 0.36 -11.58
CA LYS A 110 -6.78 -0.45 -10.36
C LYS A 110 -7.61 -1.72 -10.51
N SER A 111 -8.78 -1.67 -11.14
CA SER A 111 -9.68 -2.83 -11.33
C SER A 111 -9.09 -3.94 -12.22
N MET A 112 -8.01 -3.66 -12.95
CA MET A 112 -7.28 -4.67 -13.72
C MET A 112 -6.45 -5.62 -12.83
N TYR A 113 -6.34 -5.30 -11.53
CA TYR A 113 -5.55 -6.05 -10.56
C TYR A 113 -6.43 -6.34 -9.35
N GLU A 114 -6.41 -7.58 -8.87
CA GLU A 114 -7.13 -7.96 -7.65
C GLU A 114 -6.18 -8.44 -6.57
N TYR A 115 -6.50 -8.07 -5.33
CA TYR A 115 -5.96 -8.79 -4.19
C TYR A 115 -6.51 -10.21 -4.17
N ILE A 116 -5.60 -11.19 -4.28
CA ILE A 116 -5.95 -12.59 -4.11
C ILE A 116 -5.73 -12.94 -2.65
N ASP A 117 -6.82 -13.23 -1.94
CA ASP A 117 -6.74 -13.73 -0.57
C ASP A 117 -5.95 -15.05 -0.53
N GLY A 118 -5.15 -15.23 0.53
CA GLY A 118 -4.30 -16.39 0.74
C GLY A 118 -5.07 -17.72 0.77
N SER A 119 -6.39 -17.68 1.02
CA SER A 119 -7.29 -18.83 0.95
C SER A 119 -7.54 -19.34 -0.48
N ARG A 120 -7.40 -18.48 -1.50
CA ARG A 120 -7.61 -18.82 -2.93
C ARG A 120 -6.33 -19.32 -3.61
N LEU A 121 -5.17 -19.11 -2.99
CA LEU A 121 -3.92 -19.69 -3.44
C LEU A 121 -3.88 -21.16 -2.99
N GLU A 122 -4.01 -22.13 -3.92
CA GLU A 122 -3.51 -23.48 -3.68
C GLU A 122 -2.15 -23.36 -2.98
N SER A 123 -1.99 -24.04 -1.84
CA SER A 123 -1.11 -23.56 -0.77
C SER A 123 0.17 -22.94 -1.33
N LEU A 124 0.35 -21.64 -1.10
CA LEU A 124 1.56 -20.92 -1.54
C LEU A 124 2.81 -21.73 -1.20
N GLY A 125 2.77 -22.45 -0.07
CA GLY A 125 3.74 -23.47 0.33
C GLY A 125 4.02 -24.56 -0.73
N CYS A 126 2.99 -25.20 -1.31
CA CYS A 126 3.17 -26.17 -2.40
C CYS A 126 3.80 -25.56 -3.65
N GLN A 127 3.40 -24.35 -4.03
CA GLN A 127 3.96 -23.68 -5.22
C GLN A 127 5.42 -23.30 -5.01
N VAL A 128 5.74 -22.73 -3.84
CA VAL A 128 7.11 -22.43 -3.43
C VAL A 128 7.94 -23.72 -3.34
N CYS A 129 7.41 -24.77 -2.73
CA CYS A 129 8.06 -26.08 -2.65
C CYS A 129 8.38 -26.63 -4.03
N LYS A 130 7.39 -26.66 -4.94
CA LYS A 130 7.60 -27.08 -6.34
C LYS A 130 8.65 -26.24 -7.05
N PHE A 131 8.63 -24.92 -6.85
CA PHE A 131 9.64 -24.02 -7.42
C PHE A 131 11.05 -24.35 -6.91
N LEU A 132 11.22 -24.49 -5.60
CA LEU A 132 12.51 -24.83 -4.96
C LEU A 132 13.04 -26.21 -5.40
N HIS A 133 12.16 -27.18 -5.67
CA HIS A 133 12.55 -28.50 -6.15
C HIS A 133 12.84 -28.57 -7.66
N THR A 134 12.30 -27.64 -8.46
CA THR A 134 12.44 -27.67 -9.94
C THR A 134 13.42 -26.64 -10.47
N LYS A 135 13.74 -25.62 -9.70
CA LYS A 135 14.72 -24.58 -10.05
C LYS A 135 15.94 -24.73 -9.16
N LYS A 136 17.10 -24.89 -9.80
CA LYS A 136 18.38 -24.77 -9.13
C LYS A 136 18.65 -23.27 -8.96
N LEU A 137 18.35 -22.75 -7.78
CA LEU A 137 18.68 -21.37 -7.43
C LEU A 137 20.16 -21.30 -7.06
N GLU A 138 20.90 -20.43 -7.75
CA GLU A 138 22.24 -20.06 -7.36
C GLU A 138 22.14 -18.77 -6.55
N GLY A 139 22.31 -18.89 -5.23
CA GLY A 139 22.19 -17.77 -4.31
C GLY A 139 22.22 -18.29 -2.89
N ARG A 140 23.27 -17.94 -2.15
CA ARG A 140 23.40 -18.22 -0.73
C ARG A 140 23.42 -16.90 -0.01
N ILE A 141 22.45 -16.70 0.89
CA ILE A 141 22.46 -15.59 1.84
C ILE A 141 23.07 -16.15 3.12
N ASP A 142 24.29 -15.71 3.43
CA ASP A 142 25.02 -16.20 4.60
C ASP A 142 24.46 -15.66 5.92
N ASP A 143 23.97 -14.41 5.90
CA ASP A 143 23.32 -13.78 7.03
C ASP A 143 21.96 -13.21 6.61
N LEU A 144 20.91 -13.94 7.00
CA LEU A 144 19.54 -13.52 6.73
C LEU A 144 19.18 -12.23 7.48
N LYS A 145 19.75 -12.01 8.67
CA LYS A 145 19.47 -10.81 9.45
C LYS A 145 20.04 -9.58 8.75
N THR A 146 21.28 -9.65 8.25
CA THR A 146 21.86 -8.54 7.47
C THR A 146 21.13 -8.32 6.15
N TRP A 147 20.69 -9.41 5.49
CA TRP A 147 19.94 -9.28 4.25
C TRP A 147 18.56 -8.63 4.43
N ILE A 148 17.86 -8.92 5.53
CA ILE A 148 16.51 -8.40 5.79
C ILE A 148 16.53 -7.04 6.51
N VAL A 149 17.43 -6.85 7.48
CA VAL A 149 17.29 -5.81 8.51
C VAL A 149 18.37 -4.74 8.44
N ASP A 150 19.65 -5.12 8.33
CA ASP A 150 20.75 -4.17 8.50
C ASP A 150 20.83 -3.19 7.32
N ASP A 151 20.81 -1.88 7.60
CA ASP A 151 20.85 -0.77 6.63
C ASP A 151 19.77 -0.80 5.53
N LYS A 152 18.75 -1.64 5.67
CA LYS A 152 17.62 -1.74 4.73
C LYS A 152 16.39 -0.98 5.16
N CYS A 153 16.33 -0.59 6.42
CA CYS A 153 15.16 -0.03 7.09
C CYS A 153 15.52 1.21 7.88
N HIS A 154 14.67 2.23 7.84
CA HIS A 154 14.73 3.34 8.78
C HIS A 154 13.32 3.85 9.10
N PRO A 155 13.09 4.44 10.29
CA PRO A 155 11.83 5.09 10.58
C PRO A 155 11.63 6.31 9.65
N PRO A 156 10.38 6.75 9.41
CA PRO A 156 10.13 7.98 8.68
C PRO A 156 10.90 9.15 9.31
N THR A 157 11.57 9.95 8.48
CA THR A 157 12.42 11.07 8.92
C THR A 157 11.83 12.44 8.55
N ASP A 158 10.70 12.43 7.86
CA ASP A 158 10.01 13.57 7.27
C ASP A 158 8.64 13.84 7.91
N ILE A 159 8.44 13.35 9.14
CA ILE A 159 7.25 13.64 9.97
C ILE A 159 7.43 14.97 10.70
#